data_AF-A0A9P5UX28-F1
#
_entry.id   AF-A0A9P5UX28-F1
#
_cell.length_a   1.000
_cell.length_b   1.000
_cell.length_c   1.000
_cell.angle_alpha   90.00
_cell.angle_beta   90.00
_cell.angle_gamma   90.00
#
_symmetry.space_group_name_H-M   'P 1'
#
loop_
_entity.id
_entity.type
_entity.pdbx_description
1 polymer ?
#
loop_
_entity_poly.entity_id
_entity_poly.type
_entity_poly.pdbx_seq_one_letter_code
_entity_poly.pdbx_strand_id
1 'polypeptide(L)'
;MADQHTSEAAIQPHLKSRQASSASSMSFASESSLGDKPEWFTRDTSVQYQKTSAEVDPAIGFFYTPRTLTILGAMLLSLVYVAMTPELDDTMTNVKIGVVASIGVFCVFGMLQFRDSLLLRPHPALWRVVLSLGVVYQLFLVFLLFQNKHDARRLFTYLDPSLGVPLPEKSYGDACELTYDNIVDQVFDEFVLAHALGWFCKALILRDYTFCWILSIMFEVMEYSLSHQLNNFDECWWDH
;
A
#
# COMPACT_ATOMS: atom_id res chain seq x y z
N MET A 1 -73.88 -0.61 42.26
CA MET A 1 -74.61 -0.96 43.50
C MET A 1 -74.99 -2.43 43.39
N ALA A 2 -74.92 -3.18 44.50
CA ALA A 2 -74.95 -4.64 44.54
C ALA A 2 -73.72 -5.32 43.89
N ASP A 3 -72.62 -5.32 44.63
CA ASP A 3 -71.65 -6.41 44.57
C ASP A 3 -72.29 -7.70 45.11
N GLN A 4 -71.91 -8.86 44.57
CA GLN A 4 -71.80 -10.11 45.34
C GLN A 4 -71.07 -11.18 44.49
N HIS A 5 -70.33 -12.17 45.00
CA HIS A 5 -69.49 -12.41 46.19
C HIS A 5 -69.18 -13.92 46.14
N THR A 6 -67.90 -14.38 46.11
CA THR A 6 -67.44 -15.77 46.44
C THR A 6 -68.02 -16.97 45.63
N SER A 7 -67.40 -18.16 45.56
CA SER A 7 -66.02 -18.64 45.81
C SER A 7 -65.83 -20.04 45.16
N GLU A 8 -64.62 -20.59 45.26
CA GLU A 8 -64.16 -21.97 44.92
C GLU A 8 -65.19 -23.09 45.21
N ALA A 9 -65.24 -24.26 44.54
CA ALA A 9 -64.12 -25.20 44.35
C ALA A 9 -64.43 -26.43 43.44
N ALA A 10 -63.37 -27.10 42.98
CA ALA A 10 -63.22 -28.53 42.62
C ALA A 10 -64.14 -29.22 41.55
N ILE A 11 -63.50 -29.88 40.56
CA ILE A 11 -63.45 -31.36 40.38
C ILE A 11 -62.56 -31.75 39.17
N GLN A 12 -61.75 -32.81 39.34
CA GLN A 12 -60.92 -33.56 38.36
C GLN A 12 -61.37 -35.05 38.46
N PRO A 13 -61.17 -35.98 37.49
CA PRO A 13 -59.84 -36.36 36.95
C PRO A 13 -59.79 -37.11 35.57
N HIS A 14 -58.70 -37.89 35.32
CA HIS A 14 -58.43 -38.92 34.29
C HIS A 14 -57.99 -38.44 32.87
N LEU A 15 -56.76 -38.71 32.36
CA LEU A 15 -56.05 -39.97 31.98
C LEU A 15 -56.47 -40.51 30.58
N LYS A 16 -55.61 -40.88 29.60
CA LYS A 16 -54.13 -41.07 29.42
C LYS A 16 -53.70 -40.40 28.07
N SER A 17 -52.51 -40.46 27.45
CA SER A 17 -51.15 -41.06 27.60
C SER A 17 -50.15 -40.17 26.78
N ARG A 18 -48.81 -40.22 26.76
CA ARG A 18 -47.73 -41.25 26.59
C ARG A 18 -47.69 -41.96 25.21
N GLN A 19 -46.53 -42.21 24.57
CA GLN A 19 -45.12 -41.96 24.96
C GLN A 19 -44.28 -41.35 23.79
N ALA A 20 -42.94 -41.35 23.87
CA ALA A 20 -42.05 -40.44 23.12
C ALA A 20 -40.65 -41.03 22.78
N SER A 21 -39.94 -40.36 21.86
CA SER A 21 -38.51 -40.52 21.49
C SER A 21 -37.98 -39.13 21.02
N SER A 22 -36.82 -38.54 21.36
CA SER A 22 -35.52 -38.89 21.97
C SER A 22 -34.32 -38.81 20.99
N ALA A 23 -33.74 -37.63 20.81
CA ALA A 23 -32.37 -37.45 20.32
C ALA A 23 -31.79 -36.13 20.85
N SER A 24 -30.69 -36.19 21.61
CA SER A 24 -29.99 -35.02 22.14
C SER A 24 -28.81 -34.66 21.24
N SER A 25 -28.55 -33.37 21.01
CA SER A 25 -27.26 -32.89 20.52
C SER A 25 -26.89 -31.57 21.19
N MET A 26 -25.58 -31.30 21.28
CA MET A 26 -24.98 -30.43 22.29
C MET A 26 -25.23 -28.93 22.04
N SER A 27 -25.44 -28.20 23.14
CA SER A 27 -25.26 -26.74 23.18
C SER A 27 -23.78 -26.40 22.98
N PHE A 28 -23.43 -25.80 21.83
CA PHE A 28 -22.10 -25.27 21.60
C PHE A 28 -22.09 -23.77 21.90
N ALA A 29 -21.47 -23.37 23.02
CA ALA A 29 -21.36 -21.97 23.40
C ALA A 29 -20.38 -21.23 22.48
N SER A 30 -20.87 -20.26 21.70
CA SER A 30 -20.02 -19.40 20.87
C SER A 30 -20.60 -18.01 20.61
N GLU A 31 -21.26 -17.40 21.61
CA GLU A 31 -21.49 -15.94 21.63
C GLU A 31 -20.17 -15.21 21.95
N SER A 32 -19.25 -15.27 20.99
CA SER A 32 -17.92 -14.69 21.08
C SER A 32 -17.91 -13.23 20.59
N SER A 33 -18.37 -12.33 21.46
CA SER A 33 -18.03 -10.89 21.51
C SER A 33 -17.84 -10.16 20.16
N LEU A 34 -18.80 -10.32 19.23
CA LEU A 34 -18.82 -9.59 17.96
C LEU A 34 -19.60 -8.25 18.02
N GLY A 35 -20.03 -7.81 19.21
CA GLY A 35 -20.95 -6.68 19.41
C GLY A 35 -20.30 -5.30 19.58
N ASP A 36 -19.03 -5.22 20.01
CA ASP A 36 -18.34 -3.94 20.28
C ASP A 36 -17.03 -3.82 19.48
N LYS A 37 -17.16 -3.35 18.24
CA LYS A 37 -16.05 -2.77 17.47
C LYS A 37 -16.53 -1.43 16.91
N PRO A 38 -15.82 -0.32 17.16
CA PRO A 38 -16.26 0.99 16.72
C PRO A 38 -16.33 1.05 15.19
N GLU A 39 -17.22 1.89 14.65
CA GLU A 39 -17.65 1.88 13.25
C GLU A 39 -16.51 2.10 12.22
N TRP A 40 -15.40 2.71 12.64
CA TRP A 40 -14.19 2.90 11.84
C TRP A 40 -13.30 1.64 11.72
N PHE A 41 -13.53 0.61 12.54
CA PHE A 41 -12.72 -0.61 12.62
C PHE A 41 -13.32 -1.79 11.82
N THR A 42 -14.54 -1.66 11.31
CA THR A 42 -15.09 -2.65 10.37
C THR A 42 -14.40 -2.52 9.01
N ARG A 43 -14.16 -3.67 8.36
CA ARG A 43 -13.43 -3.75 7.08
C ARG A 43 -14.24 -3.22 5.88
N ASP A 44 -15.43 -2.71 6.17
CA ASP A 44 -16.47 -2.31 5.23
C ASP A 44 -16.47 -0.81 4.92
N THR A 45 -15.86 0.06 5.74
CA THR A 45 -16.06 1.52 5.61
C THR A 45 -15.67 2.06 4.23
N SER A 46 -14.61 1.52 3.60
CA SER A 46 -14.23 1.86 2.22
C SER A 46 -15.19 1.30 1.17
N VAL A 47 -15.64 0.04 1.34
CA VAL A 47 -16.56 -0.65 0.41
C VAL A 47 -17.94 0.01 0.43
N GLN A 48 -18.46 0.34 1.62
CA GLN A 48 -19.69 1.10 1.80
C GLN A 48 -19.53 2.52 1.22
N TYR A 49 -18.41 3.20 1.48
CA TYR A 49 -18.16 4.53 0.91
C TYR A 49 -18.16 4.51 -0.64
N GLN A 50 -17.53 3.52 -1.26
CA GLN A 50 -17.58 3.34 -2.72
C GLN A 50 -18.98 3.04 -3.22
N LYS A 51 -19.71 2.14 -2.55
CA LYS A 51 -21.09 1.78 -2.88
C LYS A 51 -22.01 3.00 -2.84
N THR A 52 -22.02 3.74 -1.74
CA THR A 52 -22.82 4.97 -1.59
C THR A 52 -22.41 6.04 -2.60
N SER A 53 -21.11 6.19 -2.90
CA SER A 53 -20.63 7.16 -3.89
C SER A 53 -21.09 6.80 -5.32
N ALA A 54 -21.16 5.51 -5.66
CA ALA A 54 -21.66 5.02 -6.95
C ALA A 54 -23.19 5.07 -7.07
N GLU A 55 -23.91 5.05 -5.94
CA GLU A 55 -25.36 5.19 -5.87
C GLU A 55 -25.82 6.66 -5.97
N VAL A 56 -24.99 7.61 -5.51
CA VAL A 56 -25.24 9.06 -5.61
C VAL A 56 -24.95 9.63 -7.01
N ASP A 57 -23.98 9.10 -7.75
CA ASP A 57 -23.70 9.50 -9.13
C ASP A 57 -23.35 8.29 -10.02
N PRO A 58 -24.20 7.93 -11.01
CA PRO A 58 -23.96 6.79 -11.90
C PRO A 58 -22.78 7.01 -12.86
N ALA A 59 -22.39 8.26 -13.17
CA ALA A 59 -21.18 8.54 -13.94
C ALA A 59 -19.92 8.20 -13.13
N ILE A 60 -19.96 8.42 -11.81
CA ILE A 60 -18.90 7.97 -10.88
C ILE A 60 -18.92 6.44 -10.75
N GLY A 61 -20.10 5.83 -10.61
CA GLY A 61 -20.28 4.36 -10.54
C GLY A 61 -19.70 3.59 -11.74
N PHE A 62 -19.71 4.19 -12.94
CA PHE A 62 -19.08 3.62 -14.13
C PHE A 62 -17.57 3.35 -13.94
N PHE A 63 -16.84 4.24 -13.27
CA PHE A 63 -15.39 4.08 -13.05
C PHE A 63 -15.06 3.03 -11.98
N TYR A 64 -15.87 2.95 -10.92
CA TYR A 64 -15.67 1.99 -9.82
C TYR A 64 -16.12 0.56 -10.13
N THR A 65 -16.88 0.34 -11.21
CA THR A 65 -17.35 -0.99 -11.62
C THR A 65 -16.18 -1.87 -12.14
N PRO A 66 -15.82 -2.99 -11.48
CA PRO A 66 -14.66 -3.80 -11.86
C PRO A 66 -14.92 -4.59 -13.14
N ARG A 67 -14.02 -4.45 -14.14
CA ARG A 67 -14.16 -5.08 -15.48
C ARG A 67 -13.07 -6.12 -15.75
N THR A 68 -12.77 -6.94 -14.74
CA THR A 68 -11.63 -7.87 -14.71
C THR A 68 -11.47 -8.71 -15.98
N LEU A 69 -12.57 -9.27 -16.51
CA LEU A 69 -12.53 -10.10 -17.73
C LEU A 69 -12.19 -9.29 -19.00
N THR A 70 -12.70 -8.06 -19.14
CA THR A 70 -12.39 -7.24 -20.33
C THR A 70 -10.97 -6.70 -20.28
N ILE A 71 -10.46 -6.36 -19.09
CA ILE A 71 -9.08 -5.91 -18.88
C ILE A 71 -8.11 -7.07 -19.14
N LEU A 72 -8.40 -8.27 -18.63
CA LEU A 72 -7.62 -9.48 -18.89
C LEU A 72 -7.62 -9.83 -20.39
N GLY A 73 -8.79 -9.77 -21.06
CA GLY A 73 -8.88 -9.99 -22.50
C GLY A 73 -8.06 -8.98 -23.31
N ALA A 74 -8.14 -7.69 -22.98
CA ALA A 74 -7.35 -6.65 -23.63
C ALA A 74 -5.83 -6.83 -23.41
N MET A 75 -5.41 -7.24 -22.20
CA MET A 75 -4.01 -7.53 -21.87
C MET A 75 -3.48 -8.75 -22.64
N LEU A 76 -4.28 -9.82 -22.76
CA LEU A 76 -3.89 -11.00 -23.54
C LEU A 76 -3.82 -10.68 -25.04
N LEU A 77 -4.75 -9.88 -25.56
CA LEU A 77 -4.73 -9.43 -26.96
C LEU A 77 -3.54 -8.49 -27.26
N SER A 78 -3.15 -7.61 -26.34
CA SER A 78 -1.97 -6.76 -26.54
C SER A 78 -0.67 -7.56 -26.49
N LEU A 79 -0.56 -8.58 -25.64
CA LEU A 79 0.57 -9.50 -25.64
C LEU A 79 0.66 -10.33 -26.93
N VAL A 80 -0.47 -10.84 -27.43
CA VAL A 80 -0.51 -11.53 -28.74
C VAL A 80 -0.13 -10.58 -29.88
N TYR A 81 -0.60 -9.33 -29.86
CA TYR A 81 -0.21 -8.32 -30.86
C TYR A 81 1.31 -8.07 -30.86
N VAL A 82 1.92 -7.84 -29.69
CA VAL A 82 3.38 -7.64 -29.57
C VAL A 82 4.16 -8.91 -29.96
N ALA A 83 3.69 -10.10 -29.59
CA ALA A 83 4.30 -11.36 -30.00
C ALA A 83 4.17 -11.66 -31.51
N MET A 84 3.33 -10.92 -32.24
CA MET A 84 3.16 -11.00 -33.70
C MET A 84 3.83 -9.83 -34.43
N THR A 85 4.41 -8.84 -33.74
CA THR A 85 5.28 -7.85 -34.41
C THR A 85 6.63 -8.48 -34.77
N PRO A 86 7.19 -8.23 -35.97
CA PRO A 86 8.45 -8.83 -36.40
C PRO A 86 9.62 -8.55 -35.45
N GLU A 87 10.59 -9.46 -35.43
CA GLU A 87 11.84 -9.29 -34.68
C GLU A 87 12.57 -8.02 -35.13
N LEU A 88 13.04 -7.23 -34.17
CA LEU A 88 14.00 -6.16 -34.41
C LEU A 88 15.41 -6.76 -34.28
N ASP A 89 16.31 -6.48 -35.21
CA ASP A 89 17.69 -7.01 -35.19
C ASP A 89 18.53 -6.54 -33.97
N ASP A 90 18.02 -5.59 -33.17
CA ASP A 90 18.68 -5.09 -31.97
C ASP A 90 18.22 -5.80 -30.68
N THR A 91 19.09 -6.66 -30.16
CA THR A 91 18.97 -7.30 -28.84
C THR A 91 18.71 -6.32 -27.70
N MET A 92 19.28 -5.10 -27.73
CA MET A 92 19.08 -4.10 -26.67
C MET A 92 17.63 -3.63 -26.61
N THR A 93 17.05 -3.29 -27.77
CA THR A 93 15.64 -2.90 -27.90
C THR A 93 14.72 -4.06 -27.54
N ASN A 94 15.01 -5.28 -27.97
CA ASN A 94 14.22 -6.47 -27.60
C ASN A 94 14.20 -6.71 -26.08
N VAL A 95 15.34 -6.58 -25.39
CA VAL A 95 15.40 -6.68 -23.92
C VAL A 95 14.62 -5.54 -23.25
N LYS A 96 14.75 -4.30 -23.73
CA LYS A 96 14.00 -3.14 -23.21
C LYS A 96 12.48 -3.33 -23.34
N ILE A 97 12.00 -3.77 -24.51
CA ILE A 97 10.59 -4.07 -24.74
C ILE A 97 10.11 -5.20 -23.82
N GLY A 98 10.88 -6.30 -23.71
CA GLY A 98 10.54 -7.44 -22.85
C GLY A 98 10.42 -7.08 -21.37
N VAL A 99 11.33 -6.25 -20.85
CA VAL A 99 11.29 -5.74 -19.46
C VAL A 99 10.08 -4.83 -19.25
N VAL A 100 9.84 -3.85 -20.13
CA VAL A 100 8.71 -2.92 -20.02
C VAL A 100 7.37 -3.67 -20.12
N ALA A 101 7.24 -4.62 -21.03
CA ALA A 101 6.05 -5.48 -21.15
C ALA A 101 5.82 -6.31 -19.88
N SER A 102 6.87 -6.91 -19.32
CA SER A 102 6.79 -7.70 -18.08
C SER A 102 6.32 -6.88 -16.89
N ILE A 103 6.87 -5.67 -16.71
CA ILE A 103 6.45 -4.72 -15.67
C ILE A 103 5.00 -4.28 -15.89
N GLY A 104 4.61 -3.98 -17.15
CA GLY A 104 3.25 -3.61 -17.52
C GLY A 104 2.22 -4.70 -17.18
N VAL A 105 2.50 -5.96 -17.55
CA VAL A 105 1.66 -7.12 -17.21
C VAL A 105 1.56 -7.30 -15.69
N PHE A 106 2.67 -7.18 -14.95
CA PHE A 106 2.64 -7.26 -13.49
C PHE A 106 1.80 -6.15 -12.86
N CYS A 107 1.87 -4.92 -13.40
CA CYS A 107 1.04 -3.81 -12.93
C CYS A 107 -0.45 -4.01 -13.23
N VAL A 108 -0.82 -4.58 -14.39
CA VAL A 108 -2.22 -4.94 -14.69
C VAL A 108 -2.68 -6.09 -13.79
N PHE A 109 -1.84 -7.10 -13.55
CA PHE A 109 -2.14 -8.19 -12.62
C PHE A 109 -2.39 -7.67 -11.19
N GLY A 110 -1.47 -6.85 -10.65
CA GLY A 110 -1.62 -6.26 -9.32
C GLY A 110 -2.79 -5.29 -9.22
N MET A 111 -3.09 -4.51 -10.27
CA MET A 111 -4.31 -3.69 -10.34
C MET A 111 -5.58 -4.55 -10.16
N LEU A 112 -5.63 -5.75 -10.74
CA LEU A 112 -6.78 -6.64 -10.65
C LEU A 112 -6.82 -7.42 -9.33
N GLN A 113 -5.68 -7.91 -8.84
CA GLN A 113 -5.59 -8.89 -7.75
C GLN A 113 -5.22 -8.31 -6.38
N PHE A 114 -4.57 -7.14 -6.30
CA PHE A 114 -4.20 -6.56 -5.01
C PHE A 114 -5.41 -5.99 -4.29
N ARG A 115 -5.43 -6.15 -2.96
CA ARG A 115 -6.44 -5.58 -2.08
C ARG A 115 -6.29 -4.07 -2.00
N ASP A 116 -7.42 -3.37 -1.88
CA ASP A 116 -7.42 -1.92 -1.72
C ASP A 116 -6.67 -1.45 -0.47
N SER A 117 -5.96 -0.33 -0.64
CA SER A 117 -5.25 0.38 0.41
C SER A 117 -6.20 1.26 1.22
N LEU A 118 -5.70 1.84 2.32
CA LEU A 118 -6.36 2.95 3.03
C LEU A 118 -6.48 4.21 2.14
N LEU A 119 -5.66 4.30 1.09
CA LEU A 119 -5.74 5.35 0.07
C LEU A 119 -6.81 4.99 -0.97
N LEU A 120 -7.90 5.76 -1.00
CA LEU A 120 -9.05 5.53 -1.87
C LEU A 120 -9.14 6.52 -3.04
N ARG A 121 -8.65 7.76 -2.87
CA ARG A 121 -8.70 8.84 -3.87
C ARG A 121 -7.31 9.04 -4.51
N PRO A 122 -7.20 9.34 -5.82
CA PRO A 122 -8.29 9.61 -6.76
C PRO A 122 -9.08 8.35 -7.16
N HIS A 123 -8.44 7.17 -7.24
CA HIS A 123 -9.11 5.90 -7.50
C HIS A 123 -8.28 4.71 -6.93
N PRO A 124 -8.88 3.67 -6.33
CA PRO A 124 -8.12 2.56 -5.72
C PRO A 124 -7.25 1.79 -6.72
N ALA A 125 -7.67 1.67 -7.99
CA ALA A 125 -6.86 1.02 -9.03
C ALA A 125 -5.50 1.72 -9.23
N LEU A 126 -5.42 3.04 -9.06
CA LEU A 126 -4.14 3.77 -9.08
C LEU A 126 -3.23 3.25 -7.96
N TRP A 127 -3.75 3.16 -6.73
CA TRP A 127 -2.97 2.73 -5.57
C TRP A 127 -2.55 1.27 -5.63
N ARG A 128 -3.34 0.40 -6.27
CA ARG A 128 -2.94 -0.98 -6.59
C ARG A 128 -1.80 -1.02 -7.62
N VAL A 129 -1.81 -0.15 -8.64
CA VAL A 129 -0.69 -0.01 -9.59
C VAL A 129 0.56 0.56 -8.91
N VAL A 130 0.43 1.59 -8.06
CA VAL A 130 1.54 2.15 -7.27
C VAL A 130 2.15 1.07 -6.36
N LEU A 131 1.33 0.25 -5.70
CA LEU A 131 1.82 -0.89 -4.91
C LEU A 131 2.52 -1.95 -5.80
N SER A 132 2.05 -2.16 -7.03
CA SER A 132 2.68 -3.07 -8.00
C SER A 132 4.06 -2.58 -8.42
N LEU A 133 4.19 -1.29 -8.74
CA LEU A 133 5.46 -0.64 -9.03
C LEU A 133 6.41 -0.67 -7.82
N GLY A 134 5.89 -0.47 -6.61
CA GLY A 134 6.65 -0.62 -5.37
C GLY A 134 7.21 -2.03 -5.15
N VAL A 135 6.44 -3.08 -5.46
CA VAL A 135 6.93 -4.46 -5.41
C VAL A 135 8.00 -4.73 -6.48
N VAL A 136 7.80 -4.25 -7.72
CA VAL A 136 8.83 -4.35 -8.79
C VAL A 136 10.11 -3.63 -8.38
N TYR A 137 10.01 -2.43 -7.82
CA TYR A 137 11.14 -1.66 -7.31
C TYR A 137 11.86 -2.40 -6.17
N GLN A 138 11.14 -2.98 -5.21
CA GLN A 138 11.75 -3.75 -4.12
C GLN A 138 12.49 -5.00 -4.65
N LEU A 139 11.94 -5.69 -5.65
CA LEU A 139 12.61 -6.82 -6.31
C LEU A 139 13.88 -6.36 -7.06
N PHE A 140 13.85 -5.18 -7.69
CA PHE A 140 15.02 -4.58 -8.33
C PHE A 140 16.10 -4.16 -7.32
N LEU A 141 15.73 -3.61 -6.15
CA LEU A 141 16.69 -3.35 -5.06
C LEU A 141 17.32 -4.64 -4.53
N VAL A 142 16.54 -5.71 -4.36
CA VAL A 142 17.08 -7.02 -3.96
C VAL A 142 18.02 -7.61 -5.02
N PHE A 143 17.77 -7.36 -6.31
CA PHE A 143 18.72 -7.72 -7.38
C PHE A 143 20.00 -6.87 -7.33
N LEU A 144 19.88 -5.55 -7.12
CA LEU A 144 21.02 -4.63 -6.99
C LEU A 144 21.91 -4.96 -5.78
N LEU A 145 21.35 -5.47 -4.68
CA LEU A 145 22.09 -5.89 -3.48
C LEU A 145 23.16 -6.96 -3.75
N PHE A 146 23.02 -7.73 -4.84
CA PHE A 146 24.01 -8.73 -5.26
C PHE A 146 24.97 -8.21 -6.36
N GLN A 147 24.88 -6.94 -6.76
CA GLN A 147 25.79 -6.31 -7.72
C GLN A 147 26.88 -5.51 -6.99
N ASN A 148 28.05 -5.36 -7.62
CA ASN A 148 29.11 -4.47 -7.11
C ASN A 148 28.95 -3.04 -7.64
N LYS A 149 29.64 -2.06 -7.03
CA LYS A 149 29.55 -0.61 -7.36
C LYS A 149 29.92 -0.29 -8.83
N HIS A 150 30.64 -1.16 -9.54
CA HIS A 150 30.93 -1.01 -10.98
C HIS A 150 29.79 -1.54 -11.85
N ASP A 151 29.37 -2.79 -11.64
CA ASP A 151 28.37 -3.44 -12.48
C ASP A 151 26.97 -2.86 -12.28
N ALA A 152 26.66 -2.35 -11.08
CA ALA A 152 25.47 -1.54 -10.82
C ALA A 152 25.47 -0.23 -11.63
N ARG A 153 26.59 0.52 -11.65
CA ARG A 153 26.72 1.73 -12.50
C ARG A 153 26.58 1.40 -13.98
N ARG A 154 27.19 0.30 -14.43
CA ARG A 154 27.05 -0.19 -15.80
C ARG A 154 25.60 -0.54 -16.15
N LEU A 155 24.84 -1.13 -15.23
CA LEU A 155 23.41 -1.42 -15.43
C LEU A 155 22.59 -0.14 -15.68
N PHE A 156 22.86 0.94 -14.94
CA PHE A 156 22.16 2.22 -15.14
C PHE A 156 22.41 2.86 -16.52
N THR A 157 23.53 2.55 -17.19
CA THR A 157 23.78 3.02 -18.57
C THR A 157 22.76 2.54 -19.60
N TYR A 158 22.01 1.47 -19.30
CA TYR A 158 20.90 1.02 -20.15
C TYR A 158 19.65 1.91 -20.04
N LEU A 159 19.50 2.68 -18.96
CA LEU A 159 18.45 3.69 -18.81
C LEU A 159 18.89 5.02 -19.41
N ASP A 160 20.04 5.54 -18.97
CA ASP A 160 20.65 6.77 -19.47
C ASP A 160 22.17 6.56 -19.65
N PRO A 161 22.73 6.72 -20.86
CA PRO A 161 24.15 6.48 -21.13
C PRO A 161 25.15 7.30 -20.28
N SER A 162 24.73 8.41 -19.67
CA SER A 162 25.61 9.27 -18.87
C SER A 162 25.91 8.72 -17.47
N LEU A 163 25.09 7.81 -16.93
CA LEU A 163 25.15 7.33 -15.54
C LEU A 163 26.29 6.34 -15.24
N GLY A 164 27.16 6.04 -16.21
CA GLY A 164 28.27 5.09 -16.06
C GLY A 164 29.49 5.63 -15.30
N VAL A 165 29.49 6.91 -14.93
CA VAL A 165 30.63 7.60 -14.30
C VAL A 165 30.60 7.49 -12.76
N PRO A 166 31.73 7.69 -12.06
CA PRO A 166 31.70 8.00 -10.63
C PRO A 166 31.03 9.37 -10.42
N LEU A 167 29.96 9.40 -9.63
CA LEU A 167 29.40 10.64 -9.11
C LEU A 167 30.40 11.27 -8.10
N PRO A 168 30.46 12.60 -7.97
CA PRO A 168 31.09 13.23 -6.82
C PRO A 168 30.31 12.88 -5.55
N GLU A 169 31.03 12.58 -4.48
CA GLU A 169 30.50 12.34 -3.13
C GLU A 169 30.73 13.65 -2.33
N LYS A 170 29.70 14.21 -1.69
CA LYS A 170 29.73 15.53 -1.00
C LYS A 170 29.59 15.29 0.50
N SER A 171 30.60 15.68 1.28
CA SER A 171 30.50 15.72 2.74
C SER A 171 29.73 16.96 3.17
N TYR A 172 28.86 16.83 4.17
CA TYR A 172 28.18 17.97 4.80
C TYR A 172 28.82 18.35 6.15
N GLY A 173 29.41 17.39 6.86
CA GLY A 173 30.18 17.55 8.11
C GLY A 173 31.53 18.26 7.98
N ASP A 174 32.07 18.43 6.76
CA ASP A 174 33.39 19.07 6.57
C ASP A 174 33.41 20.59 6.90
N ALA A 175 32.24 21.26 6.92
CA ALA A 175 32.14 22.73 6.81
C ALA A 175 31.26 23.41 7.88
N CYS A 176 31.24 22.88 9.11
CA CYS A 176 30.29 23.26 10.17
C CYS A 176 30.46 24.66 10.81
N GLU A 177 31.29 25.54 10.24
CA GLU A 177 31.35 26.94 10.69
C GLU A 177 30.09 27.69 10.27
N LEU A 178 29.48 28.44 11.21
CA LEU A 178 28.26 29.25 10.99
C LEU A 178 28.56 30.53 10.19
N THR A 179 29.11 30.39 8.99
CA THR A 179 29.29 31.46 8.00
C THR A 179 28.03 31.62 7.15
N TYR A 180 27.85 32.79 6.54
CA TYR A 180 26.71 33.03 5.64
C TYR A 180 26.72 32.07 4.44
N ASP A 181 27.89 31.85 3.85
CA ASP A 181 28.04 31.05 2.63
C ASP A 181 27.77 29.55 2.90
N ASN A 182 28.26 29.01 4.03
CA ASN A 182 27.97 27.62 4.42
C ASN A 182 26.47 27.39 4.70
N ILE A 183 25.82 28.33 5.40
CA ILE A 183 24.39 28.26 5.69
C ILE A 183 23.57 28.33 4.39
N VAL A 184 23.98 29.15 3.42
CA VAL A 184 23.29 29.25 2.12
C VAL A 184 23.49 27.97 1.28
N ASP A 185 24.68 27.39 1.23
CA ASP A 185 24.93 26.13 0.50
C ASP A 185 24.10 24.98 1.08
N GLN A 186 24.07 24.83 2.42
CA GLN A 186 23.29 23.78 3.08
C GLN A 186 21.77 23.99 2.95
N VAL A 187 21.24 25.20 3.17
CA VAL A 187 19.79 25.46 3.17
C VAL A 187 19.15 25.37 1.78
N PHE A 188 19.90 25.65 0.72
CA PHE A 188 19.42 25.55 -0.67
C PHE A 188 19.84 24.25 -1.37
N ASP A 189 20.41 23.29 -0.64
CA ASP A 189 20.80 21.99 -1.17
C ASP A 189 19.58 21.16 -1.65
N GLU A 190 19.78 20.33 -2.67
CA GLU A 190 18.73 19.47 -3.22
C GLU A 190 18.18 18.47 -2.20
N PHE A 191 19.02 17.98 -1.27
CA PHE A 191 18.60 17.05 -0.23
C PHE A 191 17.69 17.70 0.81
N VAL A 192 17.95 18.95 1.22
CA VAL A 192 17.08 19.67 2.17
C VAL A 192 15.70 19.95 1.56
N LEU A 193 15.66 20.37 0.28
CA LEU A 193 14.42 20.58 -0.45
C LEU A 193 13.65 19.26 -0.65
N ALA A 194 14.34 18.17 -1.01
CA ALA A 194 13.74 16.85 -1.16
C ALA A 194 13.17 16.31 0.16
N HIS A 195 13.88 16.48 1.28
CA HIS A 195 13.42 16.06 2.60
C HIS A 195 12.23 16.88 3.09
N ALA A 196 12.23 18.22 2.93
CA ALA A 196 11.09 19.06 3.29
C ALA A 196 9.82 18.69 2.50
N LEU A 197 9.93 18.51 1.18
CA LEU A 197 8.81 18.12 0.33
C LEU A 197 8.36 16.67 0.60
N GLY A 198 9.31 15.75 0.83
CA GLY A 198 9.05 14.36 1.16
C GLY A 198 8.34 14.20 2.50
N TRP A 199 8.80 14.92 3.53
CA TRP A 199 8.17 14.96 4.86
C TRP A 199 6.76 15.53 4.80
N PHE A 200 6.54 16.61 4.05
CA PHE A 200 5.20 17.19 3.84
C PHE A 200 4.26 16.20 3.15
N CYS A 201 4.69 15.55 2.07
CA CYS A 201 3.89 14.52 1.38
C CYS A 201 3.59 13.31 2.29
N LYS A 202 4.60 12.84 3.04
CA LYS A 202 4.51 11.77 4.06
C LYS A 202 3.47 12.11 5.13
N ALA A 203 3.48 13.34 5.66
CA ALA A 203 2.50 13.81 6.62
C ALA A 203 1.06 13.85 6.05
N LEU A 204 0.87 14.34 4.81
CA LEU A 204 -0.44 14.35 4.15
C LEU A 204 -1.00 12.96 3.86
N ILE A 205 -0.14 11.97 3.61
CA ILE A 205 -0.53 10.58 3.35
C ILE A 205 -0.88 9.86 4.67
N LEU A 206 0.04 9.89 5.63
CA LEU A 206 -0.06 9.14 6.89
C LEU A 206 -1.09 9.75 7.84
N ARG A 207 -1.15 11.08 7.94
CA ARG A 207 -2.08 11.87 8.78
C ARG A 207 -2.05 11.52 10.27
N ASP A 208 -0.97 10.89 10.73
CA ASP A 208 -0.68 10.61 12.13
C ASP A 208 0.66 11.25 12.53
N TYR A 209 0.62 12.14 13.52
CA TYR A 209 1.77 12.88 14.03
C TYR A 209 2.83 11.96 14.64
N THR A 210 2.40 11.00 15.46
CA THR A 210 3.28 10.08 16.21
C THR A 210 4.08 9.21 15.24
N PHE A 211 3.41 8.66 14.23
CA PHE A 211 4.05 7.81 13.23
C PHE A 211 4.96 8.62 12.30
N CYS A 212 4.63 9.87 11.98
CA CYS A 212 5.55 10.77 11.27
C CYS A 212 6.83 11.04 12.07
N TRP A 213 6.72 11.27 13.40
CA TRP A 213 7.89 11.44 14.28
C TRP A 213 8.73 10.17 14.41
N ILE A 214 8.12 9.02 14.68
CA ILE A 214 8.81 7.72 14.72
C ILE A 214 9.57 7.49 13.41
N LEU A 215 8.91 7.68 12.27
CA LEU A 215 9.55 7.54 10.97
C LEU A 215 10.54 8.65 10.62
N SER A 216 10.64 9.76 11.36
CA SER A 216 11.68 10.78 11.12
C SER A 216 12.93 10.41 11.93
N ILE A 217 12.75 10.10 13.22
CA ILE A 217 13.82 9.58 14.10
C ILE A 217 14.48 8.32 13.52
N MET A 218 13.74 7.48 12.79
CA MET A 218 14.28 6.29 12.10
C MET A 218 14.99 6.58 10.76
N PHE A 219 14.88 7.78 10.19
CA PHE A 219 15.78 8.25 9.12
C PHE A 219 17.10 8.73 9.74
N GLU A 220 17.08 9.62 10.74
CA GLU A 220 18.32 10.11 11.39
C GLU A 220 19.18 8.93 11.91
N VAL A 221 18.56 7.94 12.55
CA VAL A 221 19.24 6.72 13.05
C VAL A 221 19.79 5.87 11.89
N MET A 222 19.18 5.89 10.71
CA MET A 222 19.68 5.18 9.52
C MET A 222 20.86 5.92 8.89
N GLU A 223 20.78 7.25 8.80
CA GLU A 223 21.82 8.10 8.21
C GLU A 223 23.08 8.10 9.08
N TYR A 224 22.97 8.36 10.39
CA TYR A 224 24.06 8.20 11.35
C TYR A 224 24.67 6.78 11.36
N SER A 225 23.85 5.73 11.14
CA SER A 225 24.36 4.35 11.03
C SER A 225 25.10 4.07 9.71
N LEU A 226 24.90 4.89 8.67
CA LEU A 226 25.41 4.67 7.31
C LEU A 226 26.38 5.74 6.82
N SER A 227 26.64 6.80 7.59
CA SER A 227 27.70 7.80 7.38
C SER A 227 29.05 7.16 6.97
N HIS A 228 29.44 6.09 7.67
CA HIS A 228 30.66 5.31 7.39
C HIS A 228 30.67 4.56 6.03
N GLN A 229 29.56 4.54 5.28
CA GLN A 229 29.45 4.03 3.91
C GLN A 229 29.30 5.15 2.87
N LEU A 230 28.78 6.31 3.29
CA LEU A 230 28.41 7.46 2.46
C LEU A 230 28.61 8.76 3.25
N ASN A 231 29.69 9.51 2.94
CA ASN A 231 29.99 10.81 3.55
C ASN A 231 28.86 11.85 3.37
N ASN A 232 27.94 11.62 2.43
CA ASN A 232 26.69 12.38 2.25
C ASN A 232 25.70 12.26 3.43
N PHE A 233 25.95 11.37 4.41
CA PHE A 233 25.15 11.18 5.63
C PHE A 233 25.92 11.54 6.92
N ASP A 234 26.94 12.41 6.82
CA ASP A 234 27.68 12.96 7.97
C ASP A 234 27.32 14.44 8.10
N GLU A 235 26.60 14.82 9.17
CA GLU A 235 25.92 16.11 9.30
C GLU A 235 26.30 16.91 10.56
N CYS A 236 26.59 18.20 10.35
CA CYS A 236 27.15 19.15 11.31
C CYS A 236 26.42 19.36 12.64
N TRP A 237 25.17 18.91 12.78
CA TRP A 237 24.29 19.29 13.89
C TRP A 237 24.31 18.34 15.10
N TRP A 238 24.68 17.07 14.92
CA TRP A 238 24.72 16.09 16.03
C TRP A 238 25.60 14.84 15.78
N ASP A 239 26.25 14.68 14.61
CA ASP A 239 27.04 13.48 14.29
C ASP A 239 28.50 13.53 14.83
N HIS A 240 28.80 14.40 15.79
CA HIS A 240 30.16 14.79 16.21
C HIS A 240 30.38 14.78 17.74
#